data_AF-A0A920AXX1-F1
#
_entry.id   AF-A0A920AXX1-F1
#
_cell.length_a   1.000
_cell.length_b   1.000
_cell.length_c   1.000
_cell.angle_alpha   90.00
_cell.angle_beta   90.00
_cell.angle_gamma   90.00
#
_symmetry.space_group_name_H-M   'P 1'
#
loop_
_entity.id
_entity.type
_entity.pdbx_description
1 polymer ?
#
loop_
_entity_poly.entity_id
_entity_poly.type
_entity_poly.pdbx_seq_one_letter_code
_entity_poly.pdbx_strand_id
1 'polypeptide(L)'
;MIRFKIELFTTNKNNAFEGANVSNNYLSNLKFQYASTNKKIDIVEDKSFIDKFISNYNYFPSKYSIRAYDITYDLLLRISNGDLNDENIFGIESQYFENKFRI
;
A
#
# COMPACT_ATOMS: atom_id res chain seq x y z
N MET A 1 8.95 -29.15 -27.65
CA MET A 1 8.73 -27.69 -27.61
C MET A 1 9.26 -27.18 -26.28
N ILE A 2 10.35 -26.40 -26.31
CA ILE A 2 11.00 -25.88 -25.09
C ILE A 2 10.21 -24.65 -24.61
N ARG A 3 9.75 -24.64 -23.36
CA ARG A 3 9.12 -23.48 -22.73
C ARG A 3 10.16 -22.73 -21.91
N PHE A 4 10.49 -21.51 -22.31
CA PHE A 4 11.34 -20.63 -21.52
C PHE A 4 10.50 -19.90 -20.47
N LYS A 5 10.94 -19.93 -19.21
CA LYS A 5 10.35 -19.17 -18.12
C LYS A 5 10.99 -17.78 -18.14
N ILE A 6 10.21 -16.77 -18.50
CA ILE A 6 10.65 -15.37 -18.54
C ILE A 6 10.02 -14.65 -17.35
N GLU A 7 10.85 -13.95 -16.57
CA GLU A 7 10.45 -13.15 -15.41
C GLU A 7 11.13 -11.79 -15.50
N LEU A 8 10.39 -10.71 -15.25
CA LEU A 8 10.89 -9.33 -15.35
C LEU A 8 11.01 -8.70 -13.96
N PHE A 9 12.17 -8.09 -13.67
CA PHE A 9 12.45 -7.46 -12.39
C PHE A 9 12.96 -6.03 -12.58
N THR A 10 12.55 -5.11 -11.70
CA THR A 10 13.14 -3.77 -11.63
C THR A 10 13.22 -3.27 -10.18
N THR A 11 14.23 -2.48 -9.87
CA THR A 11 14.30 -1.75 -8.59
C THR A 11 13.58 -0.41 -8.67
N ASN A 12 13.26 0.08 -9.87
CA ASN A 12 12.62 1.37 -10.09
C ASN A 12 11.37 1.19 -10.98
N LYS A 13 10.21 1.01 -10.34
CA LYS A 13 8.92 1.07 -11.04
C LYS A 13 8.52 2.54 -11.19
N ASN A 14 8.58 3.04 -12.41
CA ASN A 14 8.20 4.41 -12.77
C ASN A 14 7.00 4.44 -13.73
N ASN A 15 6.61 5.65 -14.17
CA ASN A 15 5.46 5.88 -15.04
C ASN A 15 5.48 5.09 -16.36
N ALA A 16 6.65 4.64 -16.84
CA ALA A 16 6.73 3.79 -18.03
C ALA A 16 6.01 2.45 -17.85
N PHE A 17 5.90 1.95 -16.61
CA PHE A 17 5.17 0.72 -16.27
C PHE A 17 3.69 0.96 -15.91
N GLU A 18 3.25 2.22 -15.87
CA GLU A 18 1.88 2.61 -15.51
C GLU A 18 1.15 3.37 -16.64
N GLY A 19 1.83 3.60 -17.76
CA GLY A 19 1.27 4.31 -18.90
C GLY A 19 0.17 3.54 -19.61
N ALA A 20 -0.71 4.25 -20.31
CA ALA A 20 -1.83 3.68 -21.06
C ALA A 20 -1.42 2.61 -22.10
N ASN A 21 -0.17 2.70 -22.58
CA ASN A 21 0.38 1.77 -23.56
C ASN A 21 0.91 0.46 -22.96
N VAL A 22 1.00 0.35 -21.62
CA VAL A 22 1.49 -0.84 -20.92
C VAL A 22 0.35 -1.45 -20.13
N SER A 23 -0.21 -2.54 -20.65
CA SER A 23 -1.28 -3.26 -19.96
C SER A 23 -0.74 -4.02 -18.75
N ASN A 24 -1.47 -3.93 -17.63
CA ASN A 24 -1.19 -4.73 -16.44
C ASN A 24 -1.26 -6.25 -16.71
N ASN A 25 -2.02 -6.68 -17.73
CA ASN A 25 -2.06 -8.07 -18.17
C ASN A 25 -0.73 -8.54 -18.76
N TYR A 26 -0.04 -7.68 -19.54
CA TYR A 26 1.28 -8.01 -20.08
C TYR A 26 2.33 -8.09 -18.97
N LEU A 27 2.29 -7.17 -18.01
CA LEU A 27 3.17 -7.20 -16.83
C LEU A 27 2.93 -8.46 -15.98
N SER A 28 1.68 -8.88 -15.83
CA SER A 28 1.31 -10.12 -15.14
C SER A 28 1.87 -11.36 -15.85
N ASN A 29 1.76 -11.43 -17.18
CA ASN A 29 2.30 -12.53 -17.98
C ASN A 29 3.83 -12.65 -17.88
N LEU A 30 4.53 -11.51 -17.71
CA LEU A 30 5.98 -11.45 -17.48
C LEU A 30 6.37 -11.67 -16.01
N LYS A 31 5.40 -11.96 -15.12
CA LYS A 31 5.61 -12.06 -13.68
C LYS A 31 6.40 -10.88 -13.13
N PHE A 32 6.01 -9.68 -13.55
CA PHE A 32 6.74 -8.46 -13.23
C PHE A 32 6.85 -8.25 -11.71
N GLN A 33 8.07 -8.21 -11.21
CA GLN A 33 8.37 -7.94 -9.80
C GLN A 33 9.15 -6.64 -9.68
N TYR A 34 8.87 -5.91 -8.61
CA TYR A 34 9.57 -4.67 -8.32
C TYR A 34 9.72 -4.45 -6.83
N ALA A 35 10.80 -3.77 -6.45
CA ALA A 35 10.96 -3.28 -5.09
C ALA A 35 9.87 -2.23 -4.83
N SER A 36 9.01 -2.49 -3.84
CA SER A 36 7.96 -1.56 -3.39
C SER A 36 8.29 -1.10 -1.98
N THR A 37 8.19 0.21 -1.73
CA THR A 37 8.28 0.78 -0.38
C THR A 37 7.02 0.56 0.44
N ASN A 38 5.91 0.24 -0.22
CA ASN A 38 4.60 0.11 0.41
C ASN A 38 4.12 -1.35 0.32
N LYS A 39 3.55 -1.85 1.42
CA LYS A 39 2.80 -3.11 1.42
C LYS A 39 1.48 -2.83 0.70
N LYS A 40 0.96 -3.78 -0.08
CA LYS A 40 -0.42 -3.71 -0.56
C LYS A 40 -1.36 -4.26 0.51
N ILE A 41 -2.55 -3.70 0.60
CA ILE A 41 -3.61 -4.26 1.46
C ILE A 41 -3.85 -5.73 1.11
N ASP A 42 -3.99 -6.57 2.13
CA ASP A 42 -4.21 -8.00 1.93
C ASP A 42 -5.72 -8.27 1.85
N ILE A 43 -6.17 -8.83 0.73
CA ILE A 43 -7.60 -9.03 0.46
C ILE A 43 -8.22 -10.05 1.42
N VAL A 44 -7.41 -10.95 1.98
CA VAL A 44 -7.84 -11.99 2.90
C VAL A 44 -7.71 -11.52 4.34
N GLU A 45 -6.54 -11.00 4.74
CA GLU A 45 -6.31 -10.56 6.13
C GLU A 45 -7.15 -9.32 6.48
N ASP A 46 -7.30 -8.38 5.54
CA ASP A 46 -7.96 -7.08 5.77
C ASP A 46 -9.42 -7.05 5.29
N LYS A 47 -10.01 -8.22 5.02
CA LYS A 47 -11.36 -8.35 4.45
C LYS A 47 -12.42 -7.55 5.20
N SER A 48 -12.39 -7.54 6.54
CA SER A 48 -13.38 -6.81 7.33
C SER A 48 -13.35 -5.30 7.10
N PHE A 49 -12.15 -4.72 6.94
CA PHE A 49 -12.01 -3.30 6.61
C PHE A 49 -12.51 -3.03 5.19
N ILE A 50 -12.11 -3.87 4.23
CA ILE A 50 -12.50 -3.76 2.83
C ILE A 50 -14.03 -3.83 2.69
N ASP A 51 -14.68 -4.83 3.29
CA ASP A 51 -16.13 -5.02 3.21
C ASP A 51 -16.88 -3.83 3.82
N LYS A 52 -16.41 -3.29 4.96
CA LYS A 52 -16.98 -2.07 5.57
C LYS A 52 -16.79 -0.85 4.68
N PHE A 53 -15.61 -0.68 4.08
CA PHE A 53 -15.33 0.43 3.18
C PHE A 53 -16.25 0.38 1.96
N ILE A 54 -16.39 -0.79 1.33
CA ILE A 54 -17.29 -1.00 0.20
C ILE A 54 -18.74 -0.76 0.62
N SER A 55 -19.17 -1.25 1.78
CA SER A 55 -20.54 -1.03 2.27
C SER A 55 -20.87 0.45 2.47
N ASN A 56 -19.89 1.27 2.89
CA ASN A 56 -20.11 2.68 3.18
C ASN A 56 -19.98 3.59 1.95
N TYR A 57 -19.05 3.26 1.05
CA TYR A 57 -18.67 4.14 -0.07
C TYR A 57 -18.99 3.55 -1.43
N ASN A 58 -19.39 2.28 -1.51
CA ASN A 58 -19.73 1.56 -2.73
C ASN A 58 -18.58 1.46 -3.77
N TYR A 59 -17.33 1.58 -3.30
CA TYR A 59 -16.10 1.46 -4.09
C TYR A 59 -15.03 0.68 -3.31
N PHE A 60 -14.14 -0.02 -4.02
CA PHE A 60 -12.96 -0.62 -3.40
C PHE A 60 -11.98 0.47 -2.95
N PRO A 61 -11.36 0.36 -1.76
CA PRO A 61 -10.46 1.39 -1.26
C PRO A 61 -9.24 1.56 -2.18
N SER A 62 -9.01 2.80 -2.62
CA SER A 62 -7.83 3.14 -3.41
C SER A 62 -6.59 3.25 -2.51
N LYS A 63 -5.38 3.17 -3.10
CA LYS A 63 -4.11 3.42 -2.37
C LYS A 63 -4.12 4.74 -1.59
N TYR A 64 -4.82 5.76 -2.11
CA TYR A 64 -4.92 7.07 -1.45
C TYR A 64 -5.91 7.04 -0.29
N SER A 65 -7.03 6.32 -0.44
CA SER A 65 -8.01 6.13 0.63
C SER A 65 -7.42 5.37 1.81
N ILE A 66 -6.63 4.31 1.54
CA ILE A 66 -5.96 3.53 2.57
C ILE A 66 -4.87 4.37 3.25
N ARG A 67 -4.06 5.10 2.47
CA ARG A 67 -3.05 6.00 3.05
C ARG A 67 -3.67 7.09 3.93
N ALA A 68 -4.82 7.67 3.53
CA ALA A 68 -5.52 8.66 4.33
C ALA A 68 -6.02 8.04 5.66
N TYR A 69 -6.54 6.81 5.62
CA TYR A 69 -6.93 6.07 6.81
C TYR A 69 -5.73 5.82 7.74
N ASP A 70 -4.66 5.24 7.20
CA ASP A 70 -3.43 4.91 7.95
C ASP A 70 -2.86 6.16 8.65
N ILE A 71 -2.75 7.30 7.94
CA ILE A 71 -2.24 8.57 8.51
C ILE A 71 -3.16 9.08 9.62
N THR A 72 -4.47 9.10 9.38
CA THR A 72 -5.42 9.65 10.35
C THR A 72 -5.46 8.80 11.61
N TYR A 73 -5.43 7.48 11.45
CA TYR A 73 -5.42 6.54 12.57
C TYR A 73 -4.12 6.66 13.38
N ASP A 74 -2.97 6.75 12.71
CA ASP A 74 -1.68 6.99 13.38
C ASP A 74 -1.68 8.27 14.20
N LEU A 75 -2.16 9.36 13.61
CA LEU A 75 -2.23 10.66 14.29
C LEU A 75 -3.14 10.61 15.51
N LEU A 76 -4.32 9.99 15.40
CA LEU A 76 -5.24 9.82 16.53
C LEU A 76 -4.61 9.01 17.65
N LEU A 77 -3.89 7.93 17.32
CA LEU A 77 -3.17 7.12 18.31
C LEU A 77 -2.07 7.92 18.99
N ARG A 78 -1.28 8.71 18.25
CA ARG A 78 -0.23 9.56 18.84
C ARG A 78 -0.80 10.63 19.77
N ILE A 79 -1.86 11.32 19.34
CA ILE A 79 -2.58 12.31 20.17
C ILE A 79 -3.15 11.66 21.44
N SER A 80 -3.67 10.44 21.32
CA SER A 80 -4.23 9.72 22.47
C SER A 80 -3.16 9.28 23.48
N ASN A 81 -1.90 9.12 23.06
CA ASN A 81 -0.81 8.65 23.92
C ASN A 81 0.03 9.78 24.54
N GLY A 82 -0.18 11.05 24.16
CA GLY A 82 0.48 12.19 24.78
C GLY A 82 0.47 13.46 23.95
N ASP A 83 1.31 14.42 24.33
CA ASP A 83 1.41 15.72 23.65
C ASP A 83 2.13 15.56 22.30
N LEU A 84 1.60 16.17 21.24
CA LEU A 84 2.23 16.26 19.92
C LEU A 84 3.53 17.08 19.92
N ASN A 85 3.92 17.67 21.04
CA ASN A 85 5.21 18.32 21.21
C ASN A 85 6.27 17.40 21.84
N ASP A 86 5.90 16.19 22.28
CA ASP A 86 6.85 15.22 22.84
C ASP A 86 7.55 14.46 21.72
N GLU A 87 8.82 14.84 21.46
CA GLU A 87 9.67 14.21 20.44
C GLU A 87 9.79 12.69 20.61
N ASN A 88 9.63 12.16 21.84
CA ASN A 88 9.70 10.72 22.09
C ASN A 88 8.53 9.97 21.46
N ILE A 89 7.37 10.61 21.28
CA ILE A 89 6.18 9.99 20.68
C ILE A 89 6.37 9.85 19.16
N PHE A 90 7.14 10.73 18.52
CA PHE A 90 7.39 10.70 17.07
C PHE A 90 8.47 9.70 16.67
N GLY A 91 9.46 9.48 17.54
CA GLY A 91 10.53 8.50 17.34
C GLY A 91 10.07 7.03 17.22
N ILE A 92 8.83 6.71 17.60
CA ILE A 92 8.27 5.36 17.53
C ILE A 92 7.77 5.04 16.11
N GLU A 93 8.28 3.93 15.57
CA GLU A 93 7.82 3.40 14.29
C GLU A 93 6.47 2.70 14.44
N SER A 94 5.54 3.01 13.54
CA SER A 94 4.22 2.39 13.46
C SER A 94 3.91 1.92 12.04
N GLN A 95 3.09 0.89 11.90
CA GLN A 95 2.65 0.37 10.61
C GLN A 95 1.19 -0.08 10.70
N TYR A 96 0.45 0.15 9.62
CA TYR A 96 -0.96 -0.22 9.50
C TYR A 96 -1.18 -1.06 8.22
N PHE A 97 -2.15 -0.72 7.37
CA PHE A 97 -2.46 -1.54 6.20
C PHE A 97 -1.35 -1.51 5.14
N GLU A 98 -1.03 -0.33 4.62
CA GLU A 98 -0.06 -0.19 3.52
C GLU A 98 1.18 0.62 3.89
N ASN A 99 1.06 1.49 4.89
CA ASN A 99 2.06 2.52 5.19
C ASN A 99 2.71 2.30 6.55
N LYS A 100 4.02 2.60 6.59
CA LYS A 100 4.84 2.68 7.80
C LYS A 100 5.18 4.14 8.07
N PHE A 101 5.09 4.57 9.31
CA PHE A 101 5.42 5.92 9.73
C PHE A 101 6.54 5.92 10.76
N ARG A 102 7.43 6.89 10.58
CA ARG A 102 8.40 7.36 11.56
C ARG A 102 8.44 8.86 11.32
N ILE A 103 7.79 9.60 12.21
CA ILE A 103 7.55 11.03 12.06
C ILE A 103 8.60 11.77 12.89
#